data_AF-A0A952RUM8-F1
#
_entry.id   AF-A0A952RUM8-F1
#
_cell.length_a   1.000
_cell.length_b   1.000
_cell.length_c   1.000
_cell.angle_alpha   90.00
_cell.angle_beta   90.00
_cell.angle_gamma   90.00
#
_symmetry.space_group_name_H-M   'P 1'
#
loop_
_entity.id
_entity.type
_entity.pdbx_description
1 polymer ?
#
loop_
_entity_poly.entity_id
_entity_poly.type
_entity_poly.pdbx_seq_one_letter_code
_entity_poly.pdbx_strand_id
1 'polypeptide(L)'
;MGKTSDSMMVRAAPTSGVRLKTARDERSGGLAITRHAAPPDLAEIIDHVAIVRWDLDRSAPIDREVLPAPCVDVLFGDHRAGVHGPINDRAVVRLTRRGAAVGVTFRPAGFRALLRPGLEPSALVDRPLSHADAFAASSEVKALSLALDEEKENESDEAKLDLVHRFLRAHHPGLDEEDAEVNALVDVARFDLTLTRVAPLAEHAGRPVRALERLLRSRVGVSAKWIIRRFRVAEAADRIARGLCIDLDALAFLLGYERDDLVHDFRAQTGRSPAQFLRSA
;
A
#
# COMPACT_ATOMS: atom_id res chain seq x y z
N MET A 1 10.33 43.32 15.73
CA MET A 1 9.11 42.57 15.36
C MET A 1 9.45 41.58 14.26
N GLY A 2 9.15 40.30 14.51
CA GLY A 2 9.69 39.16 13.78
C GLY A 2 9.17 38.99 12.36
N LYS A 3 10.09 38.62 11.47
CA LYS A 3 9.79 37.92 10.23
C LYS A 3 9.79 36.43 10.57
N THR A 4 8.61 35.84 10.71
CA THR A 4 8.49 34.39 10.86
C THR A 4 8.43 33.79 9.46
N SER A 5 9.44 32.99 9.17
CA SER A 5 9.58 32.13 8.00
C SER A 5 8.42 31.15 7.97
N ASP A 6 7.58 31.20 6.94
CA ASP A 6 6.50 30.23 6.75
C ASP A 6 7.11 28.97 6.11
N SER A 7 7.41 28.00 6.97
CA SER A 7 7.98 26.71 6.61
C SER A 7 6.89 25.87 5.97
N MET A 8 6.93 25.82 4.64
CA MET A 8 6.05 25.01 3.78
C MET A 8 6.27 23.51 4.06
N MET A 9 5.55 22.97 5.04
CA MET A 9 5.46 21.53 5.30
C MET A 9 4.73 20.86 4.14
N VAL A 10 5.49 20.25 3.23
CA VAL A 10 4.97 19.27 2.27
C VAL A 10 4.52 18.04 3.07
N ARG A 11 3.21 17.96 3.36
CA ARG A 11 2.59 16.76 3.97
C ARG A 11 2.51 15.65 2.93
N ALA A 12 3.37 14.64 3.05
CA ALA A 12 3.31 13.41 2.27
C ALA A 12 1.96 12.69 2.51
N ALA A 13 1.29 12.29 1.43
CA ALA A 13 0.05 11.51 1.49
C ALA A 13 0.38 10.01 1.70
N PRO A 14 -0.39 9.28 2.54
CA PRO A 14 -0.09 7.88 2.84
C PRO A 14 -0.16 6.98 1.59
N THR A 15 0.83 6.11 1.43
CA THR A 15 1.14 5.04 0.44
C THR A 15 0.05 4.00 0.19
N SER A 16 -1.17 4.19 0.70
CA SER A 16 -2.27 3.25 0.43
C SER A 16 -2.58 3.20 -1.07
N GLY A 17 -2.64 1.99 -1.62
CA GLY A 17 -3.08 1.75 -3.00
C GLY A 17 -4.37 2.51 -3.32
N VAL A 18 -4.50 2.96 -4.56
CA VAL A 18 -5.70 3.68 -4.99
C VAL A 18 -6.89 2.78 -4.80
N ARG A 19 -7.68 3.10 -3.77
CA ARG A 19 -9.07 2.74 -3.75
C ARG A 19 -9.79 3.84 -4.53
N LEU A 20 -10.66 3.40 -5.43
CA LEU A 20 -11.45 4.18 -6.37
C LEU A 20 -12.46 5.15 -5.74
N LYS A 21 -12.36 5.35 -4.44
CA LYS A 21 -13.01 6.41 -3.69
C LYS A 21 -11.99 6.82 -2.63
N THR A 22 -11.46 8.02 -2.78
CA THR A 22 -10.46 8.62 -1.93
C THR A 22 -10.96 8.99 -0.54
N ALA A 23 -9.96 9.09 0.35
CA ALA A 23 -9.86 9.94 1.54
C ALA A 23 -10.33 9.35 2.89
N ARG A 24 -9.73 9.93 3.94
CA ARG A 24 -9.82 9.65 5.38
C ARG A 24 -11.18 9.10 5.83
N ASP A 25 -11.11 8.21 6.82
CA ASP A 25 -12.23 7.68 7.58
C ASP A 25 -13.45 7.32 6.74
N GLU A 26 -13.43 6.13 6.15
CA GLU A 26 -14.54 5.64 5.34
C GLU A 26 -15.59 5.03 6.27
N ARG A 27 -16.80 5.64 6.32
CA ARG A 27 -17.98 5.03 6.97
C ARG A 27 -19.09 4.89 5.95
N SER A 28 -19.44 3.66 5.61
CA SER A 28 -20.54 3.37 4.67
C SER A 28 -21.07 1.96 4.86
N GLY A 29 -22.40 1.82 4.92
CA GLY A 29 -23.07 0.52 4.84
C GLY A 29 -22.61 -0.52 5.86
N GLY A 30 -22.36 -0.10 7.11
CA GLY A 30 -21.88 -0.98 8.18
C GLY A 30 -20.36 -1.18 8.25
N LEU A 31 -19.58 -0.64 7.31
CA LEU A 31 -18.12 -0.65 7.32
C LEU A 31 -17.58 0.70 7.81
N ALA A 32 -16.59 0.65 8.71
CA ALA A 32 -15.80 1.77 9.19
C ALA A 32 -14.30 1.47 9.03
N ILE A 33 -13.55 2.36 8.40
CA ILE A 33 -12.09 2.26 8.24
C ILE A 33 -11.45 3.56 8.70
N THR A 34 -10.76 3.54 9.84
CA THR A 34 -9.96 4.67 10.34
C THR A 34 -8.49 4.46 9.97
N ARG A 35 -7.78 5.50 9.50
CA ARG A 35 -6.34 5.41 9.19
C ARG A 35 -5.55 6.38 10.04
N HIS A 36 -4.58 5.83 10.77
CA HIS A 36 -3.69 6.56 11.67
C HIS A 36 -2.30 6.61 11.06
N ALA A 37 -1.80 7.83 10.85
CA ALA A 37 -0.45 8.03 10.34
C ALA A 37 0.58 7.43 11.31
N ALA A 38 1.68 6.93 10.75
CA ALA A 38 2.81 6.48 11.56
C ALA A 38 3.35 7.63 12.46
N PRO A 39 3.77 7.33 13.69
CA PRO A 39 4.49 8.30 14.51
C PRO A 39 5.85 8.62 13.86
N PRO A 40 6.45 9.79 14.13
CA PRO A 40 7.67 10.24 13.43
C PRO A 40 8.83 9.25 13.42
N ASP A 41 9.00 8.49 14.51
CA ASP A 41 10.07 7.50 14.66
C ASP A 41 9.86 6.23 13.82
N LEU A 42 8.62 5.97 13.38
CA LEU A 42 8.27 4.82 12.52
C LEU A 42 7.88 5.24 11.10
N ALA A 43 7.89 6.54 10.79
CA ALA A 43 7.39 7.10 9.54
C ALA A 43 8.19 6.66 8.30
N GLU A 44 9.43 6.18 8.47
CA GLU A 44 10.21 5.57 7.37
C GLU A 44 9.96 4.06 7.22
N ILE A 45 9.43 3.39 8.23
CA ILE A 45 9.18 1.94 8.25
C ILE A 45 7.74 1.64 7.79
N ILE A 46 6.78 2.33 8.39
CA ILE A 46 5.35 2.17 8.08
C ILE A 46 4.77 3.47 7.57
N ASP A 47 3.79 3.32 6.69
CA ASP A 47 3.04 4.43 6.14
C ASP A 47 1.88 4.82 7.08
N HIS A 48 1.07 3.83 7.46
CA HIS A 48 -0.04 4.02 8.38
C HIS A 48 -0.51 2.69 9.00
N VAL A 49 -1.30 2.81 10.06
CA VAL A 49 -2.09 1.71 10.64
C VAL A 49 -3.56 1.98 10.35
N ALA A 50 -4.25 1.01 9.76
CA ALA A 50 -5.68 1.06 9.50
C ALA A 50 -6.44 0.19 10.52
N ILE A 51 -7.44 0.78 11.18
CA ILE A 51 -8.37 0.03 12.02
C ILE A 51 -9.67 -0.12 11.26
N VAL A 52 -10.06 -1.35 10.99
CA VAL A 52 -11.22 -1.71 10.18
C VAL A 52 -12.24 -2.42 11.06
N ARG A 53 -13.47 -1.93 11.06
CA ARG A 53 -14.60 -2.54 11.76
C ARG A 53 -15.77 -2.66 10.80
N TRP A 54 -16.48 -3.77 10.82
CA TRP A 54 -17.69 -3.92 10.03
C TRP A 54 -18.77 -4.70 10.76
N ASP A 55 -20.02 -4.34 10.50
CA ASP A 55 -21.20 -5.06 10.92
C ASP A 55 -22.13 -5.21 9.72
N LEU A 56 -22.17 -6.43 9.18
CA LEU A 56 -22.97 -6.79 8.01
C LEU A 56 -23.99 -7.88 8.34
N ASP A 57 -24.31 -8.11 9.62
CA ASP A 57 -25.25 -9.17 10.01
C ASP A 57 -26.67 -8.92 9.46
N ARG A 58 -27.00 -7.66 9.16
CA ARG A 58 -28.28 -7.23 8.56
C ARG A 58 -28.13 -6.67 7.14
N SER A 59 -26.96 -6.85 6.53
CA SER A 59 -26.61 -6.26 5.23
C SER A 59 -26.08 -7.33 4.27
N ALA A 60 -26.13 -7.05 2.97
CA ALA A 60 -25.47 -7.91 1.99
C ALA A 60 -23.93 -7.88 2.19
N PRO A 61 -23.21 -8.96 1.83
CA PRO A 61 -21.75 -8.94 1.76
C PRO A 61 -21.21 -7.77 0.96
N ILE A 62 -20.08 -7.22 1.39
CA ILE A 62 -19.38 -6.17 0.67
C ILE A 62 -18.17 -6.77 -0.03
N ASP A 63 -18.15 -6.71 -1.36
CA ASP A 63 -16.96 -6.99 -2.16
C ASP A 63 -16.21 -5.68 -2.42
N ARG A 64 -14.92 -5.66 -2.09
CA ARG A 64 -14.02 -4.53 -2.34
C ARG A 64 -12.90 -4.98 -3.25
N GLU A 65 -12.77 -4.29 -4.37
CA GLU A 65 -11.58 -4.36 -5.19
C GLU A 65 -10.57 -3.34 -4.68
N VAL A 66 -9.36 -3.80 -4.44
CA VAL A 66 -8.21 -2.98 -4.04
C VAL A 66 -7.13 -3.20 -5.07
N LEU A 67 -6.53 -2.11 -5.54
CA LEU A 67 -5.30 -2.15 -6.34
C LEU A 67 -4.13 -1.88 -5.38
N PRO A 68 -3.38 -2.91 -4.94
CA PRO A 68 -2.38 -2.71 -3.90
C PRO A 68 -1.20 -1.91 -4.42
N ALA A 69 -0.63 -1.11 -3.52
CA ALA A 69 0.60 -0.36 -3.76
C ALA A 69 1.81 -1.32 -3.80
N PRO A 70 2.99 -0.87 -4.29
CA PRO A 70 4.27 -1.60 -4.19
C PRO A 70 4.77 -1.69 -2.73
N CYS A 71 3.97 -2.25 -1.83
CA CYS A 71 4.31 -2.36 -0.42
C CYS A 71 3.82 -3.70 0.15
N VAL A 72 4.14 -3.91 1.42
CA VAL A 72 3.62 -5.03 2.20
C VAL A 72 2.54 -4.53 3.14
N ASP A 73 1.40 -5.21 3.15
CA ASP A 73 0.34 -5.04 4.14
C ASP A 73 0.34 -6.25 5.10
N VAL A 74 0.39 -5.98 6.40
CA VAL A 74 0.22 -7.01 7.44
C VAL A 74 -1.16 -6.84 8.06
N LEU A 75 -1.97 -7.89 8.02
CA LEU A 75 -3.35 -7.87 8.48
C LEU A 75 -3.53 -8.79 9.69
N PHE A 76 -4.17 -8.29 10.74
CA PHE A 76 -4.58 -9.05 11.93
C PHE A 76 -6.11 -9.04 12.05
N GLY A 77 -6.68 -10.05 12.73
CA GLY A 77 -8.12 -10.16 13.00
C GLY A 77 -8.87 -11.11 12.06
N ASP A 78 -10.16 -10.84 11.85
CA ASP A 78 -11.11 -11.85 11.35
C ASP A 78 -11.00 -12.20 9.87
N HIS A 79 -10.28 -11.40 9.09
CA HIS A 79 -10.27 -11.55 7.64
C HIS A 79 -8.89 -11.34 7.03
N ARG A 80 -8.47 -12.35 6.26
CA ARG A 80 -7.17 -12.41 5.57
C ARG A 80 -5.97 -12.10 6.47
N ALA A 81 -6.01 -12.55 7.72
CA ALA A 81 -4.87 -12.41 8.61
C ALA A 81 -3.60 -13.00 7.96
N GLY A 82 -2.50 -12.25 7.98
CA GLY A 82 -1.25 -12.62 7.32
C GLY A 82 -0.54 -11.45 6.67
N VAL A 83 0.51 -11.79 5.92
CA VAL A 83 1.40 -10.84 5.24
C VAL A 83 1.14 -10.88 3.74
N HIS A 84 0.83 -9.72 3.17
CA HIS A 84 0.43 -9.57 1.77
C HIS A 84 1.42 -8.63 1.08
N GLY A 85 2.18 -9.15 0.12
CA GLY A 85 3.08 -8.32 -0.69
C GLY A 85 2.41 -7.71 -1.92
N PRO A 86 3.20 -7.13 -2.82
CA PRO A 86 2.72 -6.66 -4.12
C PRO A 86 2.03 -7.78 -4.89
N ILE A 87 0.92 -7.47 -5.55
CA ILE A 87 0.21 -8.41 -6.42
C ILE A 87 0.08 -7.86 -7.83
N ASN A 88 0.22 -8.69 -8.85
CA ASN A 88 0.16 -8.29 -10.25
C ASN A 88 -1.26 -7.93 -10.72
N ASP A 89 -2.29 -8.58 -10.16
CA ASP A 89 -3.71 -8.28 -10.42
C ASP A 89 -4.30 -7.42 -9.27
N ARG A 90 -5.63 -7.34 -9.19
CA ARG A 90 -6.39 -6.74 -8.09
C ARG A 90 -6.63 -7.75 -6.98
N ALA A 91 -6.75 -7.24 -5.76
CA ALA A 91 -7.25 -8.01 -4.64
C ALA A 91 -8.76 -7.81 -4.54
N VAL A 92 -9.53 -8.90 -4.50
CA VAL A 92 -10.94 -8.86 -4.09
C VAL A 92 -11.01 -9.25 -2.61
N VAL A 93 -11.58 -8.36 -1.80
CA VAL A 93 -11.83 -8.56 -0.37
C VAL A 93 -13.33 -8.70 -0.20
N ARG A 94 -13.78 -9.84 0.32
CA ARG A 94 -15.20 -10.08 0.61
C ARG A 94 -15.44 -10.06 2.11
N LEU A 95 -16.10 -9.00 2.58
CA LEU A 95 -16.51 -8.85 3.97
C LEU A 95 -17.91 -9.42 4.17
N THR A 96 -18.07 -10.20 5.24
CA THR A 96 -19.34 -10.82 5.62
C THR A 96 -19.50 -10.75 7.13
N ARG A 97 -20.76 -10.80 7.60
CA ARG A 97 -21.11 -10.80 9.03
C ARG A 97 -20.47 -9.62 9.77
N ARG A 98 -20.43 -9.66 11.09
CA ARG A 98 -19.63 -8.75 11.91
C ARG A 98 -18.16 -9.17 11.96
N GLY A 99 -17.26 -8.19 11.99
CA GLY A 99 -15.85 -8.43 12.25
C GLY A 99 -15.00 -7.17 12.37
N ALA A 100 -13.72 -7.37 12.66
CA ALA A 100 -12.73 -6.30 12.72
C ALA A 100 -11.34 -6.80 12.29
N ALA A 101 -10.51 -5.86 11.85
CA ALA A 101 -9.13 -6.11 11.45
C ALA A 101 -8.25 -4.89 11.74
N VAL A 102 -6.97 -5.16 12.01
CA VAL A 102 -5.91 -4.15 12.08
C VAL A 102 -4.96 -4.39 10.92
N GLY A 103 -4.78 -3.38 10.07
CA GLY A 103 -3.86 -3.42 8.95
C GLY A 103 -2.67 -2.50 9.20
N VAL A 104 -1.46 -3.00 8.95
CA VAL A 104 -0.24 -2.20 8.97
C VAL A 104 0.30 -2.15 7.55
N THR A 105 0.24 -0.97 6.95
CA THR A 105 0.81 -0.74 5.61
C THR A 105 2.23 -0.24 5.78
N PHE A 106 3.19 -1.02 5.29
CA PHE A 106 4.60 -0.67 5.33
C PHE A 106 4.95 0.31 4.22
N ARG A 107 6.04 1.07 4.42
CA ARG A 107 6.71 1.70 3.29
C ARG A 107 7.35 0.62 2.41
N PRO A 108 7.61 0.90 1.12
CA PRO A 108 8.04 -0.12 0.15
C PRO A 108 9.21 -1.00 0.60
N ALA A 109 10.24 -0.42 1.23
CA ALA A 109 11.37 -1.15 1.80
C ALA A 109 11.20 -1.53 3.28
N GLY A 110 10.15 -1.03 3.94
CA GLY A 110 10.00 -1.07 5.40
C GLY A 110 9.70 -2.44 6.00
N PHE A 111 9.27 -3.42 5.20
CA PHE A 111 8.98 -4.76 5.73
C PHE A 111 10.15 -5.74 5.62
N ARG A 112 11.07 -5.53 4.68
CA ARG A 112 12.11 -6.52 4.33
C ARG A 112 12.90 -6.98 5.54
N ALA A 113 13.25 -6.07 6.45
CA ALA A 113 14.07 -6.38 7.61
C ALA A 113 13.36 -7.26 8.66
N LEU A 114 12.04 -7.40 8.59
CA LEU A 114 11.25 -8.29 9.45
C LEU A 114 11.06 -9.69 8.85
N LEU A 115 11.44 -9.89 7.57
CA LEU A 115 11.32 -11.18 6.92
C LEU A 115 12.17 -12.24 7.63
N ARG A 116 11.63 -13.45 7.69
CA ARG A 116 12.37 -14.62 8.14
C ARG A 116 13.67 -14.78 7.33
N PRO A 117 14.79 -15.14 7.97
CA PRO A 117 16.04 -15.40 7.26
C PRO A 117 15.86 -16.39 6.10
N GLY A 118 16.37 -16.02 4.92
CA GLY A 118 16.26 -16.82 3.69
C GLY A 118 15.00 -16.54 2.85
N LEU A 119 14.07 -15.72 3.33
CA LEU A 119 12.99 -15.18 2.50
C LEU A 119 13.40 -13.86 1.86
N GLU A 120 13.22 -13.78 0.55
CA GLU A 120 13.37 -12.55 -0.22
C GLU A 120 12.01 -11.88 -0.44
N PRO A 121 11.94 -10.55 -0.60
CA PRO A 121 10.67 -9.84 -0.86
C PRO A 121 9.87 -10.40 -2.04
N SER A 122 10.54 -10.94 -3.06
CA SER A 122 9.88 -11.58 -4.21
C SER A 122 9.02 -12.80 -3.84
N ALA A 123 9.27 -13.44 -2.69
CA ALA A 123 8.48 -14.56 -2.20
C ALA A 123 7.05 -14.16 -1.77
N LEU A 124 6.83 -12.88 -1.50
CA LEU A 124 5.52 -12.31 -1.16
C LEU A 124 4.71 -11.86 -2.40
N VAL A 125 5.34 -11.81 -3.58
CA VAL A 125 4.68 -11.32 -4.79
C VAL A 125 3.63 -12.34 -5.24
N ASP A 126 2.38 -11.90 -5.39
CA ASP A 126 1.19 -12.74 -5.68
C ASP A 126 0.93 -13.87 -4.68
N ARG A 127 1.66 -13.91 -3.56
CA ARG A 127 1.62 -15.02 -2.62
C ARG A 127 1.60 -14.51 -1.19
N PRO A 128 0.43 -14.38 -0.56
CA PRO A 128 0.36 -14.06 0.85
C PRO A 128 0.94 -15.20 1.68
N LEU A 129 1.57 -14.84 2.79
CA LEU A 129 2.13 -15.77 3.78
C LEU A 129 1.41 -15.62 5.12
N SER A 130 1.41 -16.68 5.92
CA SER A 130 0.99 -16.55 7.32
C SER A 130 1.99 -15.68 8.09
N HIS A 131 1.58 -15.11 9.23
CA HIS A 131 2.49 -14.38 10.10
C HIS A 131 3.71 -15.23 10.50
N ALA A 132 3.50 -16.51 10.82
CA ALA A 132 4.55 -17.43 11.24
C ALA A 132 5.54 -17.77 10.12
N ASP A 133 5.07 -17.85 8.88
CA ASP A 133 5.92 -18.14 7.73
C ASP A 133 6.73 -16.92 7.28
N ALA A 134 6.19 -15.71 7.46
CA ALA A 134 6.81 -14.48 6.98
C ALA A 134 7.78 -13.84 7.97
N PHE A 135 7.46 -13.79 9.27
CA PHE A 135 8.24 -13.04 10.26
C PHE A 135 9.42 -13.82 10.81
N ALA A 136 10.55 -13.14 10.99
CA ALA A 136 11.67 -13.66 11.79
C ALA A 136 11.25 -13.87 13.27
N ALA A 137 10.55 -12.88 13.85
CA ALA A 137 10.00 -12.90 15.21
C ALA A 137 8.62 -13.57 15.26
N SER A 138 8.55 -14.84 14.81
CA SER A 138 7.28 -15.56 14.62
C SER A 138 6.44 -15.75 15.91
N SER A 139 7.09 -15.88 17.06
CA SER A 139 6.43 -15.97 18.38
C SER A 139 5.82 -14.64 18.80
N GLU A 140 6.53 -13.56 18.58
CA GLU A 140 6.19 -12.21 19.02
C GLU A 140 5.07 -11.64 18.16
N VAL A 141 5.09 -11.88 16.83
CA VAL A 141 3.97 -11.50 15.97
C VAL A 141 2.70 -12.31 16.31
N LYS A 142 2.85 -13.56 16.75
CA LYS A 142 1.71 -14.36 17.24
C LYS A 142 1.15 -13.77 18.54
N ALA A 143 2.02 -13.36 19.48
CA ALA A 143 1.59 -12.68 20.70
C ALA A 143 0.89 -11.35 20.40
N LEU A 144 1.41 -10.56 19.45
CA LEU A 144 0.75 -9.34 18.97
C LEU A 144 -0.64 -9.64 18.40
N SER A 145 -0.78 -10.68 17.56
CA SER A 145 -2.08 -11.07 17.00
C SER A 145 -3.10 -11.37 18.10
N LEU A 146 -2.71 -12.12 19.13
CA LEU A 146 -3.59 -12.45 20.26
C LEU A 146 -3.98 -11.20 21.05
N ALA A 147 -3.04 -10.31 21.35
CA ALA A 147 -3.32 -9.06 22.05
C ALA A 147 -4.26 -8.13 21.24
N LEU A 148 -4.11 -8.09 19.91
CA LEU A 148 -5.01 -7.33 19.04
C LEU A 148 -6.42 -7.94 18.98
N ASP A 149 -6.53 -9.26 19.06
CA ASP A 149 -7.82 -9.95 19.14
C ASP A 149 -8.52 -9.70 20.48
N GLU A 150 -7.77 -9.62 21.59
CA GLU A 150 -8.29 -9.22 22.91
C GLU A 150 -8.82 -7.78 22.92
N GLU A 151 -8.11 -6.87 22.23
CA GLU A 151 -8.52 -5.46 22.11
C GLU A 151 -9.58 -5.20 21.04
N LYS A 152 -10.05 -6.24 20.35
CA LYS A 152 -10.91 -6.12 19.17
C LYS A 152 -12.21 -5.35 19.41
N GLU A 153 -12.86 -5.60 20.55
CA GLU A 153 -14.12 -4.95 20.93
C GLU A 153 -13.93 -3.55 21.50
N ASN A 154 -12.69 -3.15 21.83
CA ASN A 154 -12.39 -1.83 22.34
C ASN A 154 -12.69 -0.76 21.28
N GLU A 155 -13.51 0.23 21.66
CA GLU A 155 -13.87 1.35 20.80
C GLU A 155 -12.68 2.28 20.55
N SER A 156 -11.76 2.39 21.51
CA SER A 156 -10.53 3.16 21.33
C SER A 156 -9.58 2.45 20.36
N ASP A 157 -9.01 3.25 19.46
CA ASP A 157 -7.96 2.80 18.54
C ASP A 157 -6.58 2.85 19.22
N GLU A 158 -6.41 3.66 20.28
CA GLU A 158 -5.11 3.96 20.91
C GLU A 158 -4.41 2.71 21.44
N ALA A 159 -5.14 1.79 22.08
CA ALA A 159 -4.58 0.54 22.60
C ALA A 159 -4.02 -0.35 21.46
N LYS A 160 -4.74 -0.44 20.34
CA LYS A 160 -4.31 -1.21 19.16
C LYS A 160 -3.09 -0.58 18.49
N LEU A 161 -3.08 0.74 18.37
CA LEU A 161 -1.95 1.50 17.84
C LEU A 161 -0.70 1.32 18.71
N ASP A 162 -0.85 1.41 20.04
CA ASP A 162 0.24 1.21 20.98
C ASP A 162 0.84 -0.21 20.89
N LEU A 163 0.01 -1.24 20.79
CA LEU A 163 0.46 -2.62 20.56
C LEU A 163 1.32 -2.76 19.29
N VAL A 164 0.82 -2.23 18.16
CA VAL A 164 1.54 -2.26 16.87
C VAL A 164 2.86 -1.47 16.96
N HIS A 165 2.83 -0.25 17.49
CA HIS A 165 4.02 0.60 17.57
C HIS A 165 5.08 0.02 18.51
N ARG A 166 4.68 -0.53 19.66
CA ARG A 166 5.62 -1.21 20.58
C ARG A 166 6.27 -2.42 19.93
N PHE A 167 5.49 -3.25 19.23
CA PHE A 167 6.04 -4.38 18.49
C PHE A 167 7.08 -3.93 17.45
N LEU A 168 6.74 -2.92 16.63
CA LEU A 168 7.67 -2.42 15.61
C LEU A 168 8.96 -1.85 16.21
N ARG A 169 8.86 -1.07 17.29
CA ARG A 169 10.04 -0.53 18.00
C ARG A 169 10.93 -1.61 18.60
N ALA A 170 10.33 -2.70 19.09
CA ALA A 170 11.07 -3.78 19.72
C ALA A 170 11.75 -4.72 18.71
N HIS A 171 11.17 -4.89 17.51
CA HIS A 171 11.55 -5.97 16.60
C HIS A 171 12.04 -5.51 15.22
N HIS A 172 11.78 -4.27 14.81
CA HIS A 172 12.30 -3.76 13.55
C HIS A 172 13.74 -3.24 13.75
N PRO A 173 14.76 -3.78 13.04
CA PRO A 173 16.16 -3.43 13.26
C PRO A 173 16.56 -2.04 12.73
N GLY A 174 15.64 -1.34 12.07
CA GLY A 174 15.88 -0.09 11.36
C GLY A 174 16.06 -0.31 9.87
N LEU A 175 16.26 0.77 9.13
CA LEU A 175 16.49 0.77 7.69
C LEU A 175 17.96 1.04 7.41
N ASP A 176 18.49 0.41 6.36
CA ASP A 176 19.79 0.81 5.81
C ASP A 176 19.64 1.95 4.78
N GLU A 177 20.77 2.47 4.30
CA GLU A 177 20.79 3.57 3.33
C GLU A 177 20.07 3.23 2.02
N GLU A 178 20.15 1.97 1.58
CA GLU A 178 19.48 1.51 0.35
C GLU A 178 17.97 1.38 0.55
N ASP A 179 17.51 0.99 1.73
CA ASP A 179 16.08 0.96 2.08
C ASP A 179 15.48 2.38 2.05
N ALA A 180 16.19 3.36 2.62
CA ALA A 180 15.80 4.76 2.58
C ALA A 180 15.77 5.31 1.15
N GLU A 181 16.78 4.98 0.33
CA GLU A 181 16.82 5.35 -1.10
C GLU A 181 15.62 4.75 -1.85
N VAL A 182 15.31 3.47 -1.63
CA VAL A 182 14.17 2.81 -2.28
C VAL A 182 12.86 3.49 -1.91
N ASN A 183 12.65 3.79 -0.63
CA ASN A 183 11.46 4.52 -0.20
C ASN A 183 11.32 5.87 -0.93
N ALA A 184 12.40 6.64 -1.03
CA ALA A 184 12.42 7.92 -1.73
C ALA A 184 12.13 7.76 -3.24
N LEU A 185 12.73 6.77 -3.90
CA LEU A 185 12.50 6.50 -5.33
C LEU A 185 11.06 6.09 -5.63
N VAL A 186 10.44 5.31 -4.74
CA VAL A 186 9.03 4.92 -4.90
C VAL A 186 8.10 6.12 -4.69
N ASP A 187 8.41 7.02 -3.74
CA ASP A 187 7.67 8.28 -3.58
C ASP A 187 7.78 9.16 -4.82
N VAL A 188 8.98 9.27 -5.40
CA VAL A 188 9.20 10.00 -6.65
C VAL A 188 8.37 9.41 -7.79
N ALA A 189 8.40 8.08 -7.99
CA ALA A 189 7.58 7.42 -9.01
C ALA A 189 6.06 7.61 -8.79
N ARG A 190 5.65 7.74 -7.53
CA ARG A 190 4.26 7.96 -7.14
C ARG A 190 3.78 9.37 -7.42
N PHE A 191 4.52 10.37 -6.97
CA PHE A 191 4.07 11.78 -6.97
C PHE A 191 4.44 12.53 -8.25
N ASP A 192 5.54 12.18 -8.91
CA ASP A 192 5.89 12.74 -10.20
C ASP A 192 5.28 11.88 -11.32
N LEU A 193 4.12 12.31 -11.83
CA LEU A 193 3.41 11.61 -12.90
C LEU A 193 4.17 11.64 -14.24
N THR A 194 5.15 12.54 -14.41
CA THR A 194 5.94 12.67 -15.64
C THR A 194 6.97 11.56 -15.80
N LEU A 195 7.36 10.90 -14.69
CA LEU A 195 8.30 9.78 -14.69
C LEU A 195 7.63 8.48 -15.13
N THR A 196 7.53 8.28 -16.43
CA THR A 196 6.78 7.15 -17.03
C THR A 196 7.68 6.03 -17.52
N ARG A 197 9.00 6.23 -17.46
CA ARG A 197 10.02 5.30 -17.95
C ARG A 197 11.09 5.05 -16.89
N VAL A 198 11.72 3.88 -16.98
CA VAL A 198 12.75 3.46 -16.02
C VAL A 198 14.04 4.28 -16.12
N ALA A 199 14.43 4.70 -17.34
CA ALA A 199 15.68 5.45 -17.54
C ALA A 199 15.71 6.79 -16.77
N PRO A 200 14.68 7.65 -16.85
CA PRO A 200 14.60 8.86 -16.02
C PRO A 200 14.66 8.60 -14.51
N LEU A 201 14.00 7.54 -14.01
CA LEU A 201 14.08 7.18 -12.60
C LEU A 201 15.49 6.71 -12.20
N ALA A 202 16.19 6.00 -13.10
CA ALA A 202 17.56 5.56 -12.89
C ALA A 202 18.55 6.74 -12.90
N GLU A 203 18.36 7.71 -13.81
CA GLU A 203 19.10 8.97 -13.82
C GLU A 203 18.89 9.76 -12.54
N HIS A 204 17.64 9.86 -12.07
CA HIS A 204 17.31 10.50 -10.78
C HIS A 204 18.01 9.81 -9.61
N ALA A 205 18.07 8.48 -9.62
CA ALA A 205 18.79 7.69 -8.62
C ALA A 205 20.32 7.77 -8.74
N GLY A 206 20.87 8.34 -9.82
CA GLY A 206 22.30 8.29 -10.11
C GLY A 206 22.82 6.88 -10.37
N ARG A 207 21.94 5.95 -10.81
CA ARG A 207 22.26 4.53 -10.99
C ARG A 207 22.04 4.08 -12.43
N PRO A 208 22.85 3.14 -12.95
CA PRO A 208 22.50 2.43 -14.18
C PRO A 208 21.16 1.69 -14.03
N VAL A 209 20.37 1.64 -15.10
CA VAL A 209 19.05 0.96 -15.10
C VAL A 209 19.10 -0.45 -14.51
N ARG A 210 20.13 -1.24 -14.87
CA ARG A 210 20.29 -2.61 -14.34
C ARG A 210 20.55 -2.64 -12.83
N ALA A 211 21.27 -1.65 -12.31
CA ALA A 211 21.53 -1.54 -10.87
C ALA A 211 20.26 -1.15 -10.11
N LEU A 212 19.49 -0.19 -10.62
CA LEU A 212 18.18 0.20 -10.06
C LEU A 212 17.20 -0.97 -10.05
N GLU A 213 17.06 -1.68 -11.17
CA GLU A 213 16.20 -2.86 -11.27
C GLU A 213 16.56 -3.95 -10.26
N ARG A 214 17.86 -4.20 -10.06
CA ARG A 214 18.33 -5.17 -9.06
C ARG A 214 18.01 -4.72 -7.65
N LEU A 215 18.23 -3.44 -7.33
CA LEU A 215 17.95 -2.86 -6.03
C LEU A 215 16.45 -2.98 -5.67
N LEU A 216 15.55 -2.57 -6.56
CA LEU A 216 14.12 -2.63 -6.29
C LEU A 216 13.61 -4.06 -6.14
N ARG A 217 14.14 -5.01 -6.92
CA ARG A 217 13.81 -6.43 -6.75
C ARG A 217 14.28 -6.98 -5.41
N SER A 218 15.48 -6.62 -4.94
CA SER A 218 16.00 -7.11 -3.67
C SER A 218 15.33 -6.48 -2.46
N ARG A 219 14.77 -5.26 -2.58
CA ARG A 219 14.14 -4.54 -1.47
C ARG A 219 12.61 -4.65 -1.44
N VAL A 220 11.96 -4.64 -2.59
CA VAL A 220 10.48 -4.63 -2.72
C VAL A 220 9.95 -5.91 -3.38
N GLY A 221 10.77 -6.61 -4.16
CA GLY A 221 10.36 -7.83 -4.89
C GLY A 221 9.87 -7.58 -6.31
N VAL A 222 9.73 -6.32 -6.72
CA VAL A 222 9.19 -5.90 -8.04
C VAL A 222 10.16 -4.96 -8.78
N SER A 223 9.95 -4.81 -10.09
CA SER A 223 10.80 -3.96 -10.94
C SER A 223 10.46 -2.48 -10.88
N ALA A 224 11.39 -1.62 -11.32
CA ALA A 224 11.12 -0.20 -11.52
C ALA A 224 9.96 0.01 -12.50
N LYS A 225 9.97 -0.74 -13.61
CA LYS A 225 8.90 -0.71 -14.61
C LYS A 225 7.54 -1.04 -13.99
N TRP A 226 7.48 -2.06 -13.12
CA TRP A 226 6.25 -2.46 -12.46
C TRP A 226 5.72 -1.36 -11.55
N ILE A 227 6.60 -0.76 -10.73
CA ILE A 227 6.24 0.30 -9.77
C ILE A 227 5.64 1.51 -10.49
N ILE A 228 6.32 2.00 -11.53
CA ILE A 228 5.83 3.13 -12.33
C ILE A 228 4.45 2.80 -12.91
N ARG A 229 4.32 1.66 -13.60
CA ARG A 229 3.06 1.26 -14.23
C ARG A 229 1.93 1.09 -13.22
N ARG A 230 2.23 0.56 -12.02
CA ARG A 230 1.26 0.40 -10.93
C ARG A 230 0.68 1.75 -10.52
N PHE A 231 1.52 2.76 -10.27
CA PHE A 231 1.03 4.08 -9.89
C PHE A 231 0.28 4.80 -11.01
N ARG A 232 0.68 4.63 -12.26
CA ARG A 232 -0.04 5.24 -13.39
C ARG A 232 -1.42 4.62 -13.59
N VAL A 233 -1.54 3.29 -13.51
CA VAL A 233 -2.86 2.63 -13.55
C VAL A 233 -3.70 3.04 -12.34
N ALA A 234 -3.10 3.13 -11.16
CA ALA A 234 -3.79 3.60 -9.97
C ALA A 234 -4.35 5.03 -10.17
N GLU A 235 -3.55 5.95 -10.67
CA GLU A 235 -3.97 7.32 -11.00
C GLU A 235 -5.07 7.36 -12.07
N ALA A 236 -4.94 6.55 -13.13
CA ALA A 236 -6.00 6.42 -14.16
C ALA A 236 -7.32 5.99 -13.53
N ALA A 237 -7.25 5.00 -12.63
CA ALA A 237 -8.41 4.42 -12.01
C ALA A 237 -9.09 5.43 -11.07
N ASP A 238 -8.34 6.18 -10.26
CA ASP A 238 -8.87 7.26 -9.41
C ASP A 238 -9.58 8.34 -10.25
N ARG A 239 -8.95 8.79 -11.34
CA ARG A 239 -9.53 9.81 -12.23
C ARG A 239 -10.83 9.34 -12.86
N ILE A 240 -10.88 8.11 -13.34
CA ILE A 240 -12.09 7.54 -13.94
C ILE A 240 -13.20 7.45 -12.88
N ALA A 241 -12.89 6.97 -11.68
CA ALA A 241 -13.90 6.83 -10.62
C ALA A 241 -14.43 8.17 -10.09
N ARG A 242 -13.62 9.24 -10.18
CA ARG A 242 -14.04 10.61 -9.85
C ARG A 242 -14.71 11.35 -11.02
N GLY A 243 -14.83 10.72 -12.19
CA GLY A 243 -15.38 11.34 -13.39
C GLY A 243 -14.51 12.48 -13.95
N LEU A 244 -13.21 12.52 -13.61
CA LEU A 244 -12.30 13.60 -13.98
C LEU A 244 -11.69 13.47 -15.38
N CYS A 245 -11.84 12.31 -16.03
CA CYS A 245 -11.34 12.10 -17.39
C CYS A 245 -12.20 11.06 -18.14
N ILE A 246 -12.85 11.49 -19.22
CA ILE A 246 -13.66 10.62 -20.10
C ILE A 246 -12.91 10.34 -21.41
N ASP A 247 -11.97 11.22 -21.81
CA ASP A 247 -11.09 11.01 -22.95
C ASP A 247 -9.90 10.12 -22.56
N LEU A 248 -9.85 8.93 -23.17
CA LEU A 248 -8.82 7.94 -22.91
C LEU A 248 -7.48 8.28 -23.56
N ASP A 249 -7.48 8.99 -24.69
CA ASP A 249 -6.26 9.39 -25.39
C ASP A 249 -5.55 10.50 -24.59
N ALA A 250 -6.31 11.46 -24.06
CA ALA A 250 -5.79 12.47 -23.14
C ALA A 250 -5.24 11.86 -21.84
N LEU A 251 -5.93 10.85 -21.29
CA LEU A 251 -5.48 10.13 -20.09
C LEU A 251 -4.18 9.35 -20.35
N ALA A 252 -4.09 8.67 -21.50
CA ALA A 252 -2.88 7.96 -21.90
C ALA A 252 -1.71 8.92 -22.05
N PHE A 253 -1.89 10.03 -22.78
CA PHE A 253 -0.86 11.06 -22.93
C PHE A 253 -0.38 11.62 -21.59
N LEU A 254 -1.30 11.98 -20.69
CA LEU A 254 -0.97 12.52 -19.36
C LEU A 254 -0.13 11.53 -18.53
N LEU A 255 -0.41 10.23 -18.64
CA LEU A 255 0.27 9.18 -17.89
C LEU A 255 1.49 8.62 -18.65
N GLY A 256 1.86 9.21 -19.78
CA GLY A 256 2.94 8.81 -20.68
C GLY A 256 2.79 7.41 -21.27
N TYR A 257 1.55 7.05 -21.58
CA TYR A 257 1.17 5.83 -22.26
C TYR A 257 0.78 6.11 -23.71
N GLU A 258 1.03 5.13 -24.57
CA GLU A 258 0.19 4.95 -25.76
C GLU A 258 -1.16 4.37 -25.33
N ARG A 259 -2.24 4.71 -26.04
CA ARG A 259 -3.60 4.30 -25.67
C ARG A 259 -3.74 2.79 -25.46
N ASP A 260 -3.19 2.00 -26.39
CA ASP A 260 -3.29 0.54 -26.34
C ASP A 260 -2.51 -0.05 -25.16
N ASP A 261 -1.34 0.52 -24.84
CA ASP A 261 -0.55 0.14 -23.67
C ASP A 261 -1.30 0.44 -22.37
N LEU A 262 -1.99 1.60 -22.29
CA LEU A 262 -2.79 1.95 -21.11
C LEU A 262 -3.94 0.95 -20.95
N VAL A 263 -4.66 0.64 -22.02
CA VAL A 263 -5.77 -0.32 -21.97
C VAL A 263 -5.28 -1.70 -21.55
N HIS A 264 -4.13 -2.13 -22.07
CA HIS A 264 -3.53 -3.42 -21.72
C HIS A 264 -3.14 -3.47 -20.24
N ASP A 265 -2.35 -2.52 -19.76
CA ASP A 265 -1.88 -2.48 -18.37
C ASP A 265 -3.04 -2.30 -17.38
N PHE A 266 -4.00 -1.42 -17.72
CA PHE A 266 -5.17 -1.17 -16.88
C PHE A 266 -6.00 -2.45 -16.74
N ARG A 267 -6.23 -3.18 -17.84
CA ARG A 267 -6.96 -4.45 -17.81
C ARG A 267 -6.20 -5.53 -17.05
N ALA A 268 -4.88 -5.62 -17.23
CA ALA A 268 -4.05 -6.60 -16.53
C ALA A 268 -4.10 -6.42 -15.00
N GLN A 269 -4.18 -5.17 -14.54
CA GLN A 269 -4.13 -4.85 -13.11
C GLN A 269 -5.50 -4.70 -12.42
N THR A 270 -6.54 -4.32 -13.17
CA THR A 270 -7.90 -4.12 -12.63
C THR A 270 -8.91 -5.17 -13.09
N GLY A 271 -8.49 -6.10 -13.95
CA GLY A 271 -9.35 -7.10 -14.60
C GLY A 271 -10.37 -6.55 -15.61
N ARG A 272 -10.47 -5.22 -15.78
CA ARG A 272 -11.47 -4.55 -16.60
C ARG A 272 -10.81 -3.51 -17.50
N SER A 273 -11.36 -3.24 -18.67
CA SER A 273 -10.87 -2.10 -19.47
C SER A 273 -11.30 -0.76 -18.84
N PRO A 274 -10.60 0.37 -19.12
CA PRO A 274 -11.01 1.69 -18.65
C PRO A 274 -12.49 2.02 -18.93
N ALA A 275 -12.99 1.66 -20.11
CA ALA A 275 -14.38 1.88 -20.49
C ALA A 275 -15.38 1.00 -19.72
N GLN A 276 -15.04 -0.26 -19.43
CA GLN A 276 -15.86 -1.14 -18.59
C GLN A 276 -15.92 -0.63 -17.16
N PHE A 277 -14.78 -0.14 -16.69
CA PHE A 277 -14.61 0.37 -15.35
C PHE A 277 -15.42 1.64 -15.11
N LEU A 278 -15.42 2.58 -16.07
CA LEU A 278 -16.25 3.79 -16.04
C LEU A 278 -17.76 3.47 -15.91
N ARG A 279 -18.25 2.42 -16.59
CA ARG A 279 -19.67 2.02 -16.50
C ARG A 279 -20.08 1.44 -15.15
N SER A 280 -19.10 1.06 -14.33
CA SER A 280 -19.32 0.44 -13.02
C SER A 280 -18.95 1.35 -11.84
N ALA A 281 -18.44 2.55 -12.12
CA ALA A 281 -18.09 3.58 -11.15
C ALA A 281 -19.31 4.45 -10.82
#